data_AF-A0A4R9Q2L6-F1
#
_entry.id   AF-A0A4R9Q2L6-F1
#
_cell.length_a   1.000
_cell.length_b   1.000
_cell.length_c   1.000
_cell.angle_alpha   90.00
_cell.angle_beta   90.00
_cell.angle_gamma   90.00
#
_symmetry.space_group_name_H-M   'P 1'
#
loop_
_entity.id
_entity.type
_entity.pdbx_description
1 polymer ?
#
loop_
_entity_poly.entity_id
_entity_poly.type
_entity_poly.pdbx_seq_one_letter_code
_entity_poly.pdbx_strand_id
1 'polypeptide(L)'
;MTAIHERPNRATPSEAASFIEEFDRIEQDREEKLRVLDADFKAKKRAIQKIANDDQKSILEDAKKQGVNKGVIRAITDAQKLRRKSEALAERAENKIDGLEEDDREFAVDIRQALGDDFASFGLGAAAVSREDADDDEEDGGQQDETTAAVVNAVRAGASKEEWDGAGAKH
;
A
#
# COMPACT_ATOMS: atom_id res chain seq x y z
N MET A 1 -53.55 -19.60 -17.17
CA MET A 1 -52.59 -20.72 -17.30
C MET A 1 -51.50 -20.52 -16.26
N THR A 2 -51.30 -21.48 -15.37
CA THR A 2 -50.24 -21.44 -14.36
C THR A 2 -48.90 -21.74 -15.03
N ALA A 3 -47.94 -20.81 -14.91
CA ALA A 3 -46.57 -21.04 -15.34
C ALA A 3 -45.95 -22.10 -14.43
N ILE A 4 -45.71 -23.30 -14.97
CA ILE A 4 -44.92 -24.32 -14.28
C ILE A 4 -43.48 -23.82 -14.31
N HIS A 5 -42.97 -23.37 -13.17
CA HIS A 5 -41.54 -23.11 -13.01
C HIS A 5 -40.81 -24.45 -13.11
N GLU A 6 -40.24 -24.73 -14.28
CA GLU A 6 -39.35 -25.87 -14.44
C GLU A 6 -38.22 -25.78 -13.42
N ARG A 7 -37.89 -26.92 -12.79
CA ARG A 7 -36.80 -26.98 -11.83
C ARG A 7 -35.50 -26.52 -12.52
N PRO A 8 -34.61 -25.77 -11.83
CA PRO A 8 -33.41 -25.20 -12.44
C PRO A 8 -32.50 -26.24 -13.11
N ASN A 9 -32.47 -27.46 -12.57
CA ASN A 9 -31.67 -28.56 -13.08
C ASN A 9 -32.55 -29.50 -13.92
N ARG A 10 -32.29 -29.52 -15.23
CA ARG A 10 -32.96 -30.38 -16.21
C ARG A 10 -32.23 -31.68 -16.51
N ALA A 11 -30.94 -31.75 -16.18
CA ALA A 11 -30.12 -32.95 -16.38
C ALA A 11 -30.52 -34.06 -15.40
N THR A 12 -30.46 -35.30 -15.87
CA THR A 12 -30.55 -36.47 -15.00
C THR A 12 -29.34 -36.54 -14.07
N PRO A 13 -29.42 -37.24 -12.92
CA PRO A 13 -28.27 -37.39 -12.02
C PRO A 13 -27.01 -37.96 -12.68
N SER A 14 -27.18 -38.87 -13.66
CA SER A 14 -26.07 -39.46 -14.41
C SER A 14 -25.39 -38.44 -15.33
N GLU A 15 -26.17 -37.62 -16.03
CA GLU A 15 -25.64 -36.53 -16.87
C GLU A 15 -24.97 -35.45 -16.01
N ALA A 16 -25.52 -35.13 -14.84
CA ALA A 16 -24.88 -34.20 -13.91
C ALA A 16 -23.55 -34.76 -13.37
N ALA A 17 -23.49 -36.07 -13.08
CA ALA A 17 -22.28 -36.72 -12.60
C ALA A 17 -21.13 -36.68 -13.62
N SER A 18 -21.41 -36.84 -14.92
CA SER A 18 -20.35 -36.78 -15.94
C SER A 18 -19.72 -35.40 -16.06
N PHE A 19 -20.48 -34.32 -15.86
CA PHE A 19 -19.91 -32.97 -15.78
C PHE A 19 -19.03 -32.78 -14.53
N ILE A 20 -19.41 -33.38 -13.40
CA ILE A 20 -18.63 -33.31 -12.16
C ILE A 20 -17.31 -34.07 -12.33
N GLU A 21 -17.33 -35.28 -12.88
CA GLU A 21 -16.13 -36.08 -13.13
C GLU A 21 -15.16 -35.38 -14.10
N GLU A 22 -15.69 -34.80 -15.18
CA GLU A 22 -14.87 -34.06 -16.15
C GLU A 22 -14.28 -32.78 -15.55
N PHE A 23 -15.06 -32.06 -14.73
CA PHE A 23 -14.57 -30.87 -14.04
C PHE A 23 -13.50 -31.22 -12.99
N ASP A 24 -13.69 -32.30 -12.22
CA ASP A 24 -12.71 -32.79 -11.26
C ASP A 24 -11.40 -33.19 -11.95
N ARG A 25 -11.48 -33.88 -13.10
CA ARG A 25 -10.29 -34.18 -13.92
C ARG A 25 -9.53 -32.92 -14.33
N ILE A 26 -10.25 -31.88 -14.77
CA ILE A 26 -9.64 -30.60 -15.17
C ILE A 26 -8.98 -29.91 -13.95
N GLU A 27 -9.63 -29.95 -12.78
CA GLU A 27 -9.07 -29.38 -11.56
C GLU A 27 -7.82 -30.13 -11.09
N GLN A 28 -7.81 -31.47 -11.13
CA GLN A 28 -6.63 -32.27 -10.83
C GLN A 28 -5.47 -31.95 -11.79
N ASP A 29 -5.75 -31.85 -13.09
CA ASP A 29 -4.76 -31.46 -14.10
C ASP A 29 -4.19 -30.05 -13.84
N ARG A 30 -5.05 -29.12 -13.41
CA ARG A 30 -4.65 -27.75 -13.07
C ARG A 30 -3.74 -27.75 -11.84
N GLU A 31 -4.12 -28.47 -10.78
CA GLU A 31 -3.34 -28.58 -9.55
C GLU A 31 -1.96 -29.18 -9.81
N GLU A 32 -1.88 -30.25 -10.61
CA GLU A 32 -0.61 -30.88 -10.94
C GLU A 32 0.29 -29.94 -11.75
N LYS A 33 -0.25 -29.23 -12.75
CA LYS A 33 0.50 -28.22 -13.52
C LYS A 33 1.05 -27.11 -12.63
N LEU A 34 0.25 -26.60 -11.69
CA LEU A 34 0.69 -25.57 -10.75
C LEU A 34 1.77 -26.10 -9.79
N ARG A 35 1.63 -27.34 -9.31
CA ARG A 35 2.61 -28.00 -8.45
C ARG A 35 3.95 -28.18 -9.15
N VAL A 36 3.95 -28.65 -10.39
CA VAL A 36 5.17 -28.80 -11.21
C VAL A 36 5.82 -27.44 -11.47
N LEU A 37 5.02 -26.42 -11.81
CA LEU A 37 5.54 -25.06 -12.04
C LEU A 37 6.21 -24.48 -10.79
N ASP A 38 5.61 -24.65 -9.60
CA ASP A 38 6.22 -24.19 -8.35
C ASP A 38 7.51 -24.96 -8.01
N ALA A 39 7.53 -26.27 -8.25
CA ALA A 39 8.73 -27.08 -8.07
C ALA A 39 9.87 -26.61 -8.99
N ASP A 40 9.57 -26.37 -10.27
CA ASP A 40 10.52 -25.86 -11.26
C ASP A 40 11.02 -24.46 -10.91
N PHE A 41 10.10 -23.57 -10.49
CA PHE A 41 10.45 -22.23 -10.06
C PHE A 41 11.40 -22.27 -8.85
N LYS A 42 11.10 -23.10 -7.85
CA LYS A 42 11.97 -23.31 -6.68
C LYS A 42 13.33 -23.88 -7.07
N ALA A 43 13.37 -24.85 -7.98
CA ALA A 43 14.62 -25.44 -8.47
C ALA A 43 15.49 -24.40 -9.18
N LYS A 44 14.91 -23.63 -10.12
CA LYS A 44 15.60 -22.55 -10.84
C LYS A 44 16.08 -21.46 -9.89
N LYS A 45 15.24 -21.05 -8.92
CA LYS A 45 15.61 -20.07 -7.88
C LYS A 45 16.82 -20.54 -7.08
N ARG A 46 16.83 -21.80 -6.62
CA ARG A 46 17.97 -22.38 -5.89
C ARG A 46 19.23 -22.44 -6.75
N ALA A 47 19.12 -22.79 -8.03
CA ALA A 47 20.25 -22.85 -8.94
C ALA A 47 20.91 -21.47 -9.13
N ILE A 48 20.11 -20.43 -9.38
CA ILE A 48 20.59 -19.04 -9.51
C ILE A 48 21.28 -18.59 -8.21
N GLN A 49 20.66 -18.86 -7.06
CA GLN A 49 21.24 -18.50 -5.76
C GLN A 49 22.57 -19.21 -5.52
N LYS A 50 22.68 -20.49 -5.88
CA LYS A 50 23.92 -21.25 -5.72
C LYS A 50 25.06 -20.62 -6.54
N ILE A 51 24.83 -20.37 -7.84
CA ILE A 51 25.83 -19.76 -8.72
C ILE A 51 26.28 -18.40 -8.17
N ALA A 52 25.33 -17.52 -7.85
CA ALA A 52 25.66 -16.20 -7.32
C ALA A 52 26.41 -16.26 -5.99
N ASN A 53 26.07 -17.19 -5.10
CA ASN A 53 26.76 -17.36 -3.82
C ASN A 53 28.21 -17.85 -4.00
N ASP A 54 28.43 -18.77 -4.94
CA ASP A 54 29.76 -19.29 -5.26
C ASP A 54 30.66 -18.17 -5.83
N ASP A 55 30.12 -17.37 -6.76
CA ASP A 55 30.82 -16.20 -7.33
C ASP A 55 31.13 -15.14 -6.27
N GLN A 56 30.15 -14.79 -5.43
CA GLN A 56 30.34 -13.86 -4.32
C GLN A 56 31.41 -14.36 -3.35
N LYS A 57 31.44 -15.66 -3.04
CA LYS A 57 32.45 -16.23 -2.16
C LYS A 57 33.85 -16.06 -2.75
N SER A 58 34.02 -16.33 -4.05
CA SER A 58 35.29 -16.13 -4.75
C SER A 58 35.79 -14.69 -4.63
N ILE A 59 34.92 -13.72 -4.96
CA ILE A 59 35.24 -12.28 -4.89
C ILE A 59 35.59 -11.86 -3.45
N LEU A 60 34.85 -12.34 -2.46
CA LEU A 60 35.09 -12.00 -1.06
C LEU A 60 36.43 -12.59 -0.54
N GLU A 61 36.84 -13.77 -1.01
CA GLU A 61 38.17 -14.31 -0.69
C GLU A 61 39.28 -13.46 -1.32
N ASP A 62 39.12 -13.06 -2.58
CA ASP A 62 40.11 -12.21 -3.26
C ASP A 62 40.21 -10.84 -2.61
N ALA A 63 39.09 -10.22 -2.27
CA ALA A 63 39.08 -8.95 -1.54
C ALA A 63 39.76 -9.07 -0.17
N LYS A 64 39.57 -10.19 0.53
CA LYS A 64 40.28 -10.48 1.79
C LYS A 64 41.80 -10.57 1.58
N LYS A 65 42.27 -11.21 0.49
CA LYS A 65 43.71 -11.27 0.16
C LYS A 65 44.29 -9.87 -0.09
N GLN A 66 43.48 -8.94 -0.60
CA GLN A 66 43.85 -7.53 -0.79
C GLN A 66 43.67 -6.68 0.48
N GLY A 67 43.35 -7.28 1.63
CA GLY A 67 43.21 -6.56 2.91
C GLY A 67 41.83 -5.91 3.13
N VAL A 68 40.84 -6.17 2.28
CA VAL A 68 39.48 -5.62 2.43
C VAL A 68 38.63 -6.57 3.27
N ASN A 69 37.98 -6.03 4.32
CA ASN A 69 37.09 -6.81 5.17
C ASN A 69 35.79 -7.18 4.42
N LYS A 70 35.47 -8.47 4.39
CA LYS A 70 34.24 -9.02 3.78
C LYS A 70 32.96 -8.37 4.31
N GLY A 71 32.93 -8.04 5.60
CA GLY A 71 31.77 -7.40 6.25
C GLY A 71 31.50 -6.01 5.70
N VAL A 72 32.56 -5.24 5.38
CA VAL A 72 32.44 -3.89 4.79
C VAL A 72 31.83 -3.97 3.40
N ILE A 73 32.31 -4.92 2.57
CA ILE A 73 31.77 -5.13 1.22
C ILE A 73 30.28 -5.48 1.26
N ARG A 74 29.88 -6.38 2.16
CA ARG A 74 28.47 -6.76 2.34
C ARG A 74 27.62 -5.58 2.76
N ALA A 75 28.05 -4.83 3.78
CA ALA A 75 27.30 -3.67 4.27
C ALA A 75 27.09 -2.60 3.18
N ILE A 76 28.13 -2.29 2.40
CA ILE A 76 28.02 -1.34 1.29
C ILE A 76 27.08 -1.88 0.20
N THR A 77 27.21 -3.16 -0.16
CA THR A 77 26.36 -3.78 -1.17
C THR A 77 24.89 -3.82 -0.75
N ASP A 78 24.62 -4.09 0.53
CA ASP A 78 23.26 -4.07 1.11
C ASP A 78 22.66 -2.66 1.09
N ALA A 79 23.44 -1.64 1.44
CA ALA A 79 23.02 -0.24 1.32
C ALA A 79 22.71 0.15 -0.14
N GLN A 80 23.55 -0.27 -1.09
CA GLN A 80 23.31 -0.05 -2.53
C GLN A 80 22.07 -0.79 -3.04
N LYS A 81 21.78 -1.98 -2.50
CA LYS A 81 20.56 -2.72 -2.82
C LYS A 81 19.32 -1.97 -2.33
N LEU A 82 19.37 -1.37 -1.14
CA LEU A 82 18.28 -0.55 -0.64
C LEU A 82 18.05 0.69 -1.51
N ARG A 83 19.13 1.37 -1.93
CA ARG A 83 19.06 2.51 -2.86
C ARG A 83 18.41 2.16 -4.20
N ARG A 84 18.84 1.07 -4.84
CA ARG A 84 18.20 0.62 -6.09
C ARG A 84 16.72 0.28 -5.91
N LYS A 85 16.35 -0.26 -4.74
CA LYS A 85 14.95 -0.55 -4.43
C LYS A 85 14.16 0.75 -4.23
N SER A 86 14.71 1.75 -3.54
CA SER A 86 14.05 3.04 -3.39
C SER A 86 13.90 3.76 -4.72
N GLU A 87 14.92 3.73 -5.59
CA GLU A 87 14.87 4.31 -6.94
C GLU A 87 13.77 3.66 -7.78
N ALA A 88 13.71 2.32 -7.83
CA ALA A 88 12.65 1.61 -8.57
C ALA A 88 11.24 1.87 -8.00
N LEU A 89 11.12 2.08 -6.69
CA LEU A 89 9.85 2.45 -6.06
C LEU A 89 9.48 3.91 -6.35
N ALA A 90 10.45 4.83 -6.37
CA ALA A 90 10.25 6.22 -6.75
C ALA A 90 9.78 6.33 -8.21
N GLU A 91 10.44 5.64 -9.14
CA GLU A 91 10.02 5.57 -10.55
C GLU A 91 8.60 5.01 -10.69
N ARG A 92 8.25 3.95 -9.93
CA ARG A 92 6.88 3.43 -9.93
C ARG A 92 5.87 4.44 -9.37
N ALA A 93 6.25 5.22 -8.36
CA ALA A 93 5.40 6.24 -7.76
C ALA A 93 5.20 7.43 -8.70
N GLU A 94 6.25 7.87 -9.39
CA GLU A 94 6.16 8.93 -10.42
C GLU A 94 5.19 8.53 -11.52
N ASN A 95 5.29 7.30 -12.03
CA ASN A 95 4.35 6.77 -13.03
C ASN A 95 2.88 6.69 -12.54
N LYS A 96 2.61 6.77 -11.24
CA LYS A 96 1.22 6.82 -10.74
C LYS A 96 0.57 8.18 -10.90
N ILE A 97 1.35 9.25 -10.84
CA ILE A 97 0.86 10.63 -11.04
C ILE A 97 0.55 10.83 -12.54
N ASP A 98 1.32 10.20 -13.42
CA ASP A 98 1.11 10.27 -14.88
C ASP A 98 -0.17 9.60 -15.39
N GLY A 99 -0.84 8.78 -14.55
CA GLY A 99 -2.12 8.16 -14.88
C GLY A 99 -3.35 8.99 -14.50
N LEU A 100 -3.16 10.18 -13.93
CA LEU A 100 -4.24 11.10 -13.57
C LEU A 100 -4.67 11.94 -14.78
N GLU A 101 -5.90 12.45 -14.73
CA GLU A 101 -6.35 13.49 -15.65
C GLU A 101 -5.50 14.76 -15.46
N GLU A 102 -5.42 15.62 -16.48
CA GLU A 102 -4.44 16.72 -16.54
C GLU A 102 -4.53 17.66 -15.33
N ASP A 103 -5.75 18.03 -14.92
CA ASP A 103 -6.02 18.90 -13.77
C ASP A 103 -5.61 18.23 -12.43
N ASP A 104 -5.93 16.94 -12.26
CA ASP A 104 -5.57 16.17 -11.07
C ASP A 104 -4.06 15.92 -10.97
N ARG A 105 -3.39 15.81 -12.12
CA ARG A 105 -1.94 15.66 -12.21
C ARG A 105 -1.23 16.93 -11.76
N GLU A 106 -1.69 18.09 -12.21
CA GLU A 106 -1.16 19.40 -11.80
C GLU A 106 -1.32 19.60 -10.28
N PHE A 107 -2.51 19.31 -9.75
CA PHE A 107 -2.76 19.38 -8.31
C PHE A 107 -1.89 18.38 -7.50
N ALA A 108 -1.69 17.17 -8.00
CA ALA A 108 -0.81 16.18 -7.36
C ALA A 108 0.66 16.63 -7.35
N VAL A 109 1.13 17.33 -8.39
CA VAL A 109 2.47 17.91 -8.44
C VAL A 109 2.60 19.04 -7.41
N ASP A 110 1.60 19.90 -7.27
CA ASP A 110 1.58 20.98 -6.28
C ASP A 110 1.58 20.45 -4.84
N ILE A 111 0.77 19.42 -4.55
CA ILE A 111 0.79 18.73 -3.26
C ILE A 111 2.19 18.17 -2.98
N ARG A 112 2.83 17.53 -3.97
CA ARG A 112 4.18 16.99 -3.80
C ARG A 112 5.20 18.09 -3.49
N GLN A 113 5.10 19.24 -4.16
CA GLN A 113 5.98 20.39 -3.88
C GLN A 113 5.75 20.95 -2.48
N ALA A 114 4.48 21.05 -2.05
CA ALA A 114 4.12 21.53 -0.72
C ALA A 114 4.60 20.59 0.40
N LEU A 115 4.60 19.28 0.16
CA LEU A 115 5.09 18.27 1.12
C LEU A 115 6.62 18.26 1.29
N GLY A 116 7.38 18.81 0.33
CA GLY A 116 8.85 18.88 0.40
C GLY A 116 9.56 17.53 0.53
N ASP A 117 10.81 17.56 1.01
CA ASP A 117 11.67 16.36 1.13
C ASP A 117 11.60 15.67 2.51
N ASP A 118 11.01 16.31 3.52
CA ASP A 118 10.95 15.82 4.92
C ASP A 118 9.51 15.58 5.40
N PHE A 119 9.01 14.38 5.12
CA PHE A 119 7.66 13.93 5.45
C PHE A 119 7.40 13.70 6.94
N ALA A 120 8.42 13.77 7.80
CA ALA A 120 8.26 13.47 9.23
C ALA A 120 7.67 14.64 10.04
N SER A 121 7.64 15.85 9.47
CA SER A 121 7.26 17.08 10.17
C SER A 121 5.81 17.53 9.93
N PHE A 122 5.13 16.98 8.93
CA PHE A 122 3.75 17.36 8.62
C PHE A 122 2.77 16.60 9.51
N GLY A 123 2.34 17.24 10.61
CA GLY A 123 1.16 16.81 11.35
C GLY A 123 -0.05 16.76 10.42
N LEU A 124 -0.75 15.64 10.40
CA LEU A 124 -1.98 15.45 9.60
C LEU A 124 -2.93 16.64 9.83
N GLY A 125 -3.18 17.42 8.77
CA GLY A 125 -4.18 18.49 8.78
C GLY A 125 -3.77 19.83 9.39
N ALA A 126 -2.50 20.04 9.78
CA ALA A 126 -2.08 21.31 10.38
C ALA A 126 -2.39 22.54 9.50
N ALA A 127 -2.22 22.44 8.19
CA ALA A 127 -2.58 23.51 7.25
C ALA A 127 -4.10 23.69 7.06
N ALA A 128 -4.91 22.63 7.29
CA ALA A 128 -6.37 22.74 7.22
C ALA A 128 -6.93 23.44 8.46
N VAL A 129 -6.37 23.15 9.65
CA VAL A 129 -6.73 23.82 10.91
C VAL A 129 -6.32 25.30 10.86
N SER A 130 -5.12 25.61 10.37
CA SER A 130 -4.69 27.02 10.22
C SER A 130 -5.50 27.82 9.19
N ARG A 131 -6.25 27.17 8.30
CA ARG A 131 -7.14 27.86 7.35
C ARG A 131 -8.50 28.15 7.98
N GLU A 132 -9.05 27.20 8.74
CA GLU A 132 -10.26 27.47 9.56
C GLU A 132 -10.01 28.56 10.61
N ASP A 133 -8.82 28.62 11.20
CA ASP A 133 -8.45 29.70 12.14
C ASP A 133 -8.22 31.07 11.46
N ALA A 134 -7.98 31.10 10.14
CA ALA A 134 -7.72 32.34 9.39
C ALA A 134 -8.98 32.91 8.71
N ASP A 135 -10.00 32.08 8.49
CA ASP A 135 -11.30 32.52 7.94
C ASP A 135 -12.28 33.03 9.03
N ASP A 136 -11.88 33.03 10.31
CA ASP A 136 -12.72 33.51 11.43
C ASP A 136 -12.62 35.05 11.66
N ASP A 137 -11.88 35.78 10.81
CA ASP A 137 -11.72 37.24 10.87
C ASP A 137 -12.33 37.99 9.65
N GLU A 138 -13.15 37.34 8.82
CA GLU A 138 -14.00 38.02 7.83
C GLU A 138 -15.48 37.61 7.96
N GLU A 139 -16.29 38.57 8.39
CA GLU A 139 -17.75 38.51 8.49
C GLU A 139 -18.42 38.01 7.18
N ASP A 140 -18.83 36.73 7.12
CA ASP A 140 -19.95 36.30 6.26
C ASP A 140 -20.71 35.09 6.83
N GLY A 141 -21.84 35.37 7.50
CA GLY A 141 -23.13 34.73 7.23
C GLY A 141 -23.34 33.21 7.38
N GLY A 142 -22.37 32.42 7.83
CA GLY A 142 -22.54 30.99 8.09
C GLY A 142 -23.20 30.71 9.43
N GLN A 143 -24.53 30.59 9.46
CA GLN A 143 -25.24 30.07 10.63
C GLN A 143 -24.63 28.72 11.03
N GLN A 144 -23.98 28.66 12.20
CA GLN A 144 -23.61 27.42 12.84
C GLN A 144 -24.86 26.54 12.91
N ASP A 145 -24.81 25.40 12.21
CA ASP A 145 -25.89 24.42 12.19
C ASP A 145 -26.33 24.12 13.64
N GLU A 146 -27.64 24.19 13.92
CA GLU A 146 -28.20 24.08 15.27
C GLU A 146 -27.74 22.79 15.96
N THR A 147 -27.51 21.74 15.17
CA THR A 147 -26.94 20.47 15.61
C THR A 147 -25.50 20.58 16.09
N THR A 148 -24.66 21.32 15.38
CA THR A 148 -23.26 21.59 15.77
C THR A 148 -23.21 22.47 17.02
N ALA A 149 -24.03 23.51 17.10
CA ALA A 149 -24.14 24.36 18.29
C ALA A 149 -24.63 23.57 19.53
N ALA A 150 -25.57 22.65 19.36
CA ALA A 150 -26.06 21.78 20.42
C ALA A 150 -24.99 20.79 20.90
N VAL A 151 -24.22 20.19 19.99
CA VAL A 151 -23.11 19.29 20.33
C VAL A 151 -22.02 20.05 21.09
N VAL A 152 -21.61 21.23 20.61
CA VAL A 152 -20.59 22.05 21.28
C VAL A 152 -21.06 22.45 22.68
N ASN A 153 -22.31 22.87 22.85
CA ASN A 153 -22.85 23.20 24.16
C ASN A 153 -22.97 21.99 25.10
N ALA A 154 -23.33 20.82 24.58
CA ALA A 154 -23.39 19.60 25.38
C ALA A 154 -22.01 19.16 25.87
N VAL A 155 -20.98 19.26 25.03
CA VAL A 155 -19.59 18.97 25.43
C VAL A 155 -19.09 20.05 26.39
N ARG A 156 -19.44 21.33 26.18
CA ARG A 156 -19.01 22.45 27.03
C ARG A 156 -19.64 22.42 28.43
N ALA A 157 -20.87 21.94 28.53
CA ALA A 157 -21.55 21.70 29.81
C ALA A 157 -20.95 20.51 30.60
N GLY A 158 -20.25 19.60 29.91
CA GLY A 158 -19.66 18.38 30.50
C GLY A 158 -18.21 18.51 30.95
N ALA A 159 -17.49 19.56 30.53
CA ALA A 159 -16.07 19.76 30.84
C ALA A 159 -15.84 21.06 31.61
N SER A 160 -14.93 21.01 32.58
CA SER A 160 -14.56 22.19 33.37
C SER A 160 -13.83 23.21 32.48
N LYS A 161 -13.95 24.50 32.82
CA LYS A 161 -13.30 25.58 32.06
C LYS A 161 -11.79 25.37 31.90
N GLU A 162 -11.15 24.78 32.92
CA GLU A 162 -9.73 24.46 32.93
C GLU A 162 -9.35 23.30 31.98
N GLU A 163 -10.25 22.35 31.73
CA GLU A 163 -10.04 21.27 30.76
C GLU A 163 -10.14 21.76 29.32
N TRP A 164 -11.01 22.74 29.06
CA TRP A 164 -11.15 23.36 27.74
C TRP A 164 -9.94 24.23 27.37
N ASP A 165 -9.53 25.11 28.29
CA ASP A 165 -8.42 26.03 28.05
C ASP A 165 -7.06 25.29 27.98
N GLY A 166 -6.96 24.09 28.58
CA GLY A 166 -5.76 23.25 28.54
C GLY A 166 -5.61 22.35 27.31
N ALA A 167 -6.67 22.15 26.52
CA ALA A 167 -6.68 21.23 25.39
C ALA A 167 -5.84 21.72 24.19
N GLY A 168 -5.55 23.02 24.10
CA GLY A 168 -4.67 23.62 23.07
C GLY A 168 -3.23 23.85 23.51
N ALA A 169 -2.87 23.59 24.77
CA ALA A 169 -1.59 24.05 25.36
C ALA A 169 -0.55 22.94 25.61
N LYS A 170 -0.71 21.76 25.01
CA LYS A 170 0.32 20.72 25.02
C LYS A 170 0.51 20.18 23.61
N HIS A 171 1.47 20.74 22.88
CA HIS A 171 2.61 20.03 22.28
C HIS A 171 3.60 21.01 21.67
#